data_AF-A0A431HPA6-F1
#
_entry.id   AF-A0A431HPA6-F1
#
_cell.length_a   1.000
_cell.length_b   1.000
_cell.length_c   1.000
_cell.angle_alpha   90.00
_cell.angle_beta   90.00
_cell.angle_gamma   90.00
#
_symmetry.space_group_name_H-M   'P 1'
#
loop_
_entity.id
_entity.type
_entity.pdbx_description
1 polymer ?
#
loop_
_entity_poly.entity_id
_entity_poly.type
_entity_poly.pdbx_seq_one_letter_code
_entity_poly.pdbx_strand_id
1 'polypeptide(L)'
;MRKYFMIFNKWLILQESSIKDLYSNTINAFPNANKRQNSIDTVKITELQLTPFLGMKTLFVKGNAQSDSGKNYSPIILFKNVNYHLENDYKYVNLKASDGKIYFFEHLKNNNVLVRCNCNDFKWRFKHCNFIDESLFGKDGKKYIGKGLWEANPLGLSGVCKHLIKLTKAINSAGIIIN
;
A
#
# COMPACT_ATOMS: atom_id res chain seq x y z
N MET A 1 -32.43 22.65 -22.94
CA MET A 1 -31.32 21.67 -23.09
C MET A 1 -30.14 22.11 -22.24
N ARG A 2 -29.94 21.54 -21.05
CA ARG A 2 -28.78 21.84 -20.19
C ARG A 2 -27.56 21.07 -20.73
N LYS A 3 -26.58 21.78 -21.29
CA LYS A 3 -25.29 21.20 -21.68
C LYS A 3 -24.52 20.84 -20.41
N TYR A 4 -24.37 19.54 -20.14
CA TYR A 4 -23.43 19.05 -19.14
C TYR A 4 -22.01 19.24 -19.69
N PHE A 5 -21.36 20.34 -19.32
CA PHE A 5 -19.92 20.52 -19.50
C PHE A 5 -19.23 19.63 -18.45
N MET A 6 -18.90 18.39 -18.82
CA MET A 6 -17.97 17.60 -18.01
C MET A 6 -16.58 18.24 -18.14
N ILE A 7 -16.08 18.80 -17.05
CA ILE A 7 -14.76 19.43 -16.97
C ILE A 7 -13.71 18.32 -17.17
N PHE A 8 -13.10 18.29 -18.37
CA PHE A 8 -12.10 17.30 -18.79
C PHE A 8 -10.89 17.22 -17.85
N ASN A 9 -10.57 18.32 -17.15
CA ASN A 9 -9.47 18.39 -16.18
C ASN A 9 -9.65 17.49 -14.95
N LYS A 10 -10.87 17.01 -14.66
CA LYS A 10 -11.12 16.08 -13.56
C LYS A 10 -10.79 14.62 -13.92
N TRP A 11 -10.67 14.31 -15.21
CA TRP A 11 -10.34 12.96 -15.73
C TRP A 11 -8.83 12.74 -15.90
N LEU A 12 -8.05 13.84 -15.92
CA LEU A 12 -6.61 13.84 -16.17
C LEU A 12 -5.76 14.03 -14.90
N ILE A 13 -6.37 13.90 -13.73
CA ILE A 13 -5.63 13.66 -12.50
C ILE A 13 -5.55 12.15 -12.38
N LEU A 14 -4.44 11.57 -12.84
CA LEU A 14 -4.01 10.23 -12.44
C LEU A 14 -3.80 10.31 -10.93
N GLN A 15 -4.87 10.10 -10.16
CA GLN A 15 -4.83 10.14 -8.70
C GLN A 15 -4.11 8.89 -8.23
N GLU A 16 -2.78 8.99 -8.12
CA GLU A 16 -2.02 8.00 -7.40
C GLU A 16 -2.63 7.85 -5.99
N SER A 17 -3.05 6.64 -5.63
CA SER A 17 -3.74 6.40 -4.37
C SER A 17 -2.79 6.49 -3.17
N SER A 18 -3.29 7.04 -2.06
CA SER A 18 -2.64 6.90 -0.74
C SER A 18 -2.96 5.54 -0.12
N ILE A 19 -2.23 5.15 0.93
CA ILE A 19 -2.51 3.91 1.66
C ILE A 19 -3.93 3.89 2.26
N LYS A 20 -4.44 5.07 2.64
CA LYS A 20 -5.79 5.26 3.19
C LYS A 20 -6.87 5.05 2.12
N ASP A 21 -6.62 5.52 0.90
CA ASP A 21 -7.53 5.33 -0.24
C ASP A 21 -7.62 3.86 -0.61
N LEU A 22 -6.46 3.19 -0.75
CA LEU A 22 -6.41 1.75 -1.04
C LEU A 22 -7.10 0.92 0.05
N TYR A 23 -6.95 1.30 1.32
CA TYR A 23 -7.64 0.63 2.42
C TYR A 23 -9.17 0.82 2.35
N SER A 24 -9.62 2.05 2.10
CA SER A 24 -11.05 2.37 1.98
C SER A 24 -11.67 1.64 0.79
N ASN A 25 -10.98 1.62 -0.35
CA ASN A 25 -11.40 0.85 -1.53
C ASN A 25 -11.49 -0.65 -1.25
N THR A 26 -10.58 -1.20 -0.44
CA THR A 26 -10.61 -2.61 -0.02
C THR A 26 -11.88 -2.92 0.77
N ILE A 27 -12.28 -2.03 1.69
CA ILE A 27 -13.51 -2.19 2.47
C ILE A 27 -14.74 -2.10 1.54
N ASN A 28 -14.76 -1.09 0.67
CA ASN A 28 -15.88 -0.85 -0.24
C ASN A 28 -16.08 -1.99 -1.25
N ALA A 29 -14.99 -2.57 -1.76
CA ALA A 29 -15.05 -3.72 -2.67
C ALA A 29 -15.53 -5.00 -1.98
N PHE A 30 -15.37 -5.12 -0.66
CA PHE A 30 -15.64 -6.34 0.09
C PHE A 30 -16.27 -6.08 1.47
N PRO A 31 -17.46 -5.44 1.53
CA PRO A 31 -18.06 -5.02 2.79
C PRO A 31 -18.39 -6.21 3.70
N ASN A 32 -18.79 -7.35 3.13
CA ASN A 32 -19.25 -8.54 3.86
C ASN A 32 -18.16 -9.62 4.04
N ALA A 33 -16.88 -9.26 3.93
CA ALA A 33 -15.80 -10.24 3.97
C ALA A 33 -15.36 -10.60 5.40
N ASN A 34 -15.73 -11.79 5.88
CA ASN A 34 -15.45 -12.22 7.25
C ASN A 34 -13.97 -12.50 7.56
N LYS A 35 -13.13 -12.82 6.56
CA LYS A 35 -11.74 -13.29 6.77
C LYS A 35 -10.62 -12.39 6.21
N ARG A 36 -10.95 -11.29 5.51
CA ARG A 36 -9.96 -10.47 4.79
C ARG A 36 -9.39 -9.37 5.69
N GLN A 37 -9.96 -8.18 5.62
CA GLN A 37 -9.66 -7.05 6.51
C GLN A 37 -9.94 -7.39 7.98
N ASN A 38 -10.76 -8.41 8.24
CA ASN A 38 -11.17 -8.82 9.58
C ASN A 38 -10.29 -9.93 10.19
N SER A 39 -9.28 -10.46 9.48
CA SER A 39 -8.33 -11.45 10.03
C SER A 39 -6.89 -10.98 9.88
N ILE A 40 -6.66 -9.70 10.19
CA ILE A 40 -5.32 -9.10 10.21
C ILE A 40 -4.49 -9.68 11.37
N ASP A 41 -5.13 -10.11 12.46
CA ASP A 41 -4.43 -10.59 13.66
C ASP A 41 -3.75 -11.94 13.46
N THR A 42 -4.15 -12.71 12.45
CA THR A 42 -3.51 -13.98 12.02
C THR A 42 -2.19 -13.76 11.27
N VAL A 43 -1.72 -12.51 11.16
CA VAL A 43 -0.53 -12.13 10.42
C VAL A 43 0.41 -11.41 11.37
N LYS A 44 1.66 -11.87 11.42
CA LYS A 44 2.74 -11.27 12.20
C LYS A 44 3.78 -10.70 11.25
N ILE A 45 4.25 -9.49 11.51
CA ILE A 45 5.41 -8.93 10.80
C ILE A 45 6.64 -9.36 11.59
N THR A 46 7.42 -10.27 11.03
CA THR A 46 8.62 -10.84 11.69
C THR A 46 9.88 -10.05 11.37
N GLU A 47 9.88 -9.33 10.25
CA GLU A 47 10.99 -8.49 9.82
C GLU A 47 10.44 -7.24 9.12
N LEU A 48 11.08 -6.10 9.37
CA LEU A 48 10.80 -4.83 8.72
C LEU A 48 12.11 -4.25 8.17
N GLN A 49 12.16 -4.09 6.85
CA GLN A 49 13.28 -3.49 6.14
C GLN A 49 12.85 -2.15 5.55
N LEU A 50 13.65 -1.12 5.80
CA LEU A 50 13.38 0.24 5.36
C LEU A 50 14.58 0.74 4.56
N THR A 51 14.34 1.12 3.31
CA THR A 51 15.41 1.53 2.39
C THR A 51 15.04 2.89 1.78
N PRO A 52 15.69 3.97 2.22
CA PRO A 52 15.47 5.30 1.68
C PRO A 52 16.21 5.48 0.35
N PHE A 53 15.60 6.23 -0.56
CA PHE A 53 16.19 6.66 -1.82
C PHE A 53 16.10 8.18 -1.92
N LEU A 54 17.13 8.87 -1.42
CA LEU A 54 17.15 10.32 -1.26
C LEU A 54 16.96 11.06 -2.60
N GLY A 55 17.67 10.63 -3.65
CA GLY A 55 17.58 11.26 -4.98
C GLY A 55 16.20 11.14 -5.63
N MET A 56 15.45 10.09 -5.28
CA MET A 56 14.08 9.88 -5.78
C MET A 56 13.01 10.39 -4.80
N LYS A 57 13.41 10.86 -3.61
CA LYS A 57 12.49 11.21 -2.51
C LYS A 57 11.49 10.10 -2.20
N THR A 58 11.97 8.85 -2.13
CA THR A 58 11.10 7.70 -1.84
C THR A 58 11.60 6.86 -0.68
N LEU A 59 10.68 6.31 0.12
CA LEU A 59 10.98 5.34 1.17
C LEU A 59 10.40 3.98 0.82
N PHE A 60 11.26 2.98 0.69
CA PHE A 60 10.84 1.61 0.46
C PHE A 60 10.66 0.89 1.80
N VAL A 61 9.47 0.36 2.02
CA VAL A 61 9.11 -0.40 3.21
C VAL A 61 8.78 -1.83 2.79
N LYS A 62 9.61 -2.77 3.24
CA LYS A 62 9.42 -4.20 2.97
C LYS A 62 9.22 -4.94 4.28
N GLY A 63 8.12 -5.67 4.38
CA GLY A 63 7.87 -6.57 5.50
C GLY A 63 8.14 -8.02 5.15
N ASN A 64 8.48 -8.83 6.14
CA ASN A 64 8.24 -10.26 6.13
C ASN A 64 6.99 -10.55 6.97
N ALA A 65 5.90 -10.93 6.31
CA ALA A 65 4.62 -11.21 6.96
C ALA A 65 4.41 -12.72 7.04
N GLN A 66 4.39 -13.27 8.25
CA GLN A 66 4.14 -14.68 8.51
C GLN A 66 2.68 -14.90 8.92
N SER A 67 2.01 -15.85 8.28
CA SER A 67 0.69 -16.33 8.73
C SER A 67 0.80 -17.39 9.81
N ASP A 68 -0.28 -17.65 10.55
CA ASP A 68 -0.34 -18.70 11.58
C ASP A 68 0.08 -20.11 11.08
N SER A 69 -0.12 -20.40 9.78
CA SER A 69 0.33 -21.66 9.17
C SER A 69 1.82 -21.70 8.84
N GLY A 70 2.63 -20.74 9.29
CA GLY A 70 4.06 -20.63 9.03
C GLY A 70 4.45 -20.07 7.64
N LYS A 71 3.48 -19.85 6.74
CA LYS A 71 3.76 -19.33 5.40
C LYS A 71 4.18 -17.85 5.44
N ASN A 72 5.24 -17.54 4.68
CA ASN A 72 5.80 -16.19 4.59
C ASN A 72 5.31 -15.45 3.34
N TYR A 73 5.07 -14.15 3.50
CA TYR A 73 4.68 -13.21 2.46
C TYR A 73 5.57 -11.98 2.53
N SER A 74 5.79 -11.34 1.38
CA SER A 74 6.65 -10.16 1.26
C SER A 74 5.83 -8.95 0.82
N PRO A 75 5.05 -8.32 1.74
CA PRO A 75 4.41 -7.05 1.46
C PRO A 75 5.44 -5.93 1.31
N ILE A 76 5.18 -5.05 0.35
CA ILE A 76 6.01 -3.90 -0.01
C ILE A 76 5.12 -2.68 -0.13
N ILE A 77 5.54 -1.57 0.47
CA ILE A 77 4.96 -0.23 0.30
C ILE A 77 6.09 0.72 -0.05
N LEU A 78 5.98 1.41 -1.18
CA LEU A 78 6.90 2.47 -1.58
C LEU A 78 6.18 3.81 -1.41
N PHE A 79 6.66 4.63 -0.49
CA PHE A 79 6.17 5.98 -0.30
C PHE A 79 6.87 6.94 -1.26
N LYS A 80 6.09 7.76 -1.95
CA LYS A 80 6.58 8.85 -2.81
C LYS A 80 6.62 10.17 -2.04
N ASN A 81 7.42 11.10 -2.53
CA ASN A 81 7.52 12.48 -2.01
C ASN A 81 7.87 12.54 -0.52
N VAL A 82 8.82 11.71 -0.08
CA VAL A 82 9.33 11.71 1.30
C VAL A 82 10.28 12.90 1.48
N ASN A 83 10.01 13.72 2.49
CA ASN A 83 10.80 14.90 2.81
C ASN A 83 11.91 14.55 3.80
N TYR A 84 13.12 14.35 3.29
CA TYR A 84 14.29 13.99 4.09
C TYR A 84 15.06 15.22 4.58
N HIS A 85 15.65 15.11 5.77
CA HIS A 85 16.44 16.15 6.41
C HIS A 85 17.83 15.62 6.78
N LEU A 86 18.80 16.53 6.85
CA LEU A 86 20.20 16.23 7.20
C LEU A 86 20.42 16.18 8.72
N GLU A 87 19.60 16.93 9.46
CA GLU A 87 19.75 17.12 10.90
C GLU A 87 18.55 16.54 11.64
N ASN A 88 18.82 16.03 12.84
CA ASN A 88 17.80 15.51 13.75
C ASN A 88 17.02 16.68 14.36
N ASP A 89 15.69 16.53 14.43
CA ASP A 89 14.78 17.43 15.10
C ASP A 89 13.68 16.57 15.74
N TYR A 90 13.13 17.00 16.88
CA TYR A 90 12.07 16.29 17.60
C TYR A 90 10.80 16.12 16.76
N LYS A 91 10.62 16.92 15.71
CA LYS A 91 9.48 16.82 14.78
C LYS A 91 9.66 15.77 13.67
N TYR A 92 10.85 15.18 13.53
CA TYR A 92 11.16 14.21 12.48
C TYR A 92 11.12 12.77 12.98
N VAL A 93 10.80 11.86 12.06
CA VAL A 93 10.97 10.43 12.26
C VAL A 93 12.44 10.08 12.19
N ASN A 94 12.97 9.52 13.28
CA ASN A 94 14.33 9.01 13.38
C ASN A 94 14.35 7.54 13.01
N LEU A 95 14.99 7.22 11.88
CA LEU A 95 14.93 5.88 11.32
C LEU A 95 16.31 5.30 11.05
N LYS A 96 16.63 4.18 11.69
CA LYS A 96 17.77 3.34 11.29
C LYS A 96 17.36 2.47 10.09
N ALA A 97 17.91 2.75 8.93
CA ALA A 97 17.59 2.03 7.68
C ALA A 97 18.38 0.71 7.56
N SER A 98 18.06 -0.06 6.52
CA SER A 98 18.69 -1.35 6.21
C SER A 98 20.19 -1.27 5.92
N ASP A 99 20.70 -0.09 5.54
CA ASP A 99 22.13 0.18 5.35
C ASP A 99 22.87 0.52 6.66
N GLY A 100 22.15 0.51 7.79
CA GLY A 100 22.69 0.83 9.11
C GLY A 100 22.77 2.33 9.42
N LYS A 101 22.50 3.21 8.45
CA LYS A 101 22.51 4.67 8.64
C LYS A 101 21.20 5.16 9.25
N ILE A 102 21.28 6.31 9.90
CA ILE A 102 20.13 7.00 10.46
C ILE A 102 19.67 8.05 9.46
N TYR A 103 18.37 8.11 9.22
CA TYR A 103 17.71 9.06 8.35
C TYR A 103 16.63 9.82 9.12
N PHE A 104 16.45 11.08 8.75
CA PHE A 104 15.48 12.00 9.32
C PHE A 104 14.49 12.39 8.23
N PHE A 105 13.19 12.28 8.49
CA PHE A 105 12.16 12.72 7.55
C PHE A 105 10.88 13.11 8.28
N GLU A 106 10.06 13.96 7.65
CA GLU A 106 8.72 14.29 8.17
C GLU A 106 7.84 13.05 8.23
N HIS A 107 6.94 12.99 9.21
CA HIS A 107 5.95 11.92 9.28
C HIS A 107 5.18 11.80 7.95
N LEU A 108 5.01 10.56 7.49
CA LEU A 108 4.31 10.31 6.24
C LEU A 108 2.82 10.55 6.45
N LYS A 109 2.24 11.48 5.68
CA LYS A 109 0.84 11.89 5.75
C LYS A 109 0.28 12.02 4.34
N ASN A 110 -0.73 11.21 4.03
CA ASN A 110 -1.40 11.21 2.72
C ASN A 110 -0.46 11.08 1.51
N ASN A 111 0.72 10.47 1.70
CA ASN A 111 1.64 10.21 0.60
C ASN A 111 1.02 9.23 -0.39
N ASN A 112 1.25 9.48 -1.68
CA ASN A 112 1.00 8.52 -2.73
C ASN A 112 1.91 7.30 -2.53
N VAL A 113 1.36 6.12 -2.75
CA VAL A 113 2.09 4.87 -2.53
C VAL A 113 2.03 3.94 -3.74
N LEU A 114 3.10 3.18 -3.93
CA LEU A 114 3.05 1.94 -4.70
C LEU A 114 3.08 0.76 -3.76
N VAL A 115 2.19 -0.22 -3.97
CA VAL A 115 2.10 -1.41 -3.14
C VAL A 115 2.31 -2.68 -3.94
N ARG A 116 2.85 -3.71 -3.28
CA ARG A 116 2.94 -5.07 -3.83
C ARG A 116 2.89 -6.10 -2.73
N CYS A 117 2.27 -7.24 -3.00
CA CYS A 117 2.38 -8.43 -2.15
C CYS A 117 2.41 -9.69 -3.03
N ASN A 118 3.12 -10.72 -2.58
CA ASN A 118 3.19 -12.02 -3.26
C ASN A 118 2.04 -12.97 -2.89
N CYS A 119 1.07 -12.55 -2.08
CA CYS A 119 -0.08 -13.40 -1.73
C CYS A 119 -1.10 -13.52 -2.88
N ASN A 120 -1.81 -14.64 -2.92
CA ASN A 120 -2.83 -14.91 -3.94
C ASN A 120 -3.98 -13.90 -3.90
N ASP A 121 -4.35 -13.41 -2.70
CA ASP A 121 -5.39 -12.40 -2.55
C ASP A 121 -5.05 -11.11 -3.31
N PHE A 122 -3.84 -10.59 -3.11
CA PHE A 122 -3.33 -9.44 -3.85
C PHE A 122 -3.22 -9.73 -5.34
N LYS A 123 -2.60 -10.87 -5.71
CA LYS A 123 -2.38 -11.27 -7.10
C LYS A 123 -3.69 -11.32 -7.90
N TRP A 124 -4.75 -11.86 -7.31
CA TRP A 124 -6.00 -12.13 -8.02
C TRP A 124 -7.00 -10.99 -7.96
N ARG A 125 -6.97 -10.17 -6.89
CA ARG A 125 -8.00 -9.14 -6.66
C ARG A 125 -7.54 -7.73 -6.93
N PHE A 126 -6.31 -7.40 -6.53
CA PHE A 126 -5.85 -6.02 -6.49
C PHE A 126 -4.77 -5.72 -7.52
N LYS A 127 -3.93 -6.69 -7.89
CA LYS A 127 -2.76 -6.44 -8.75
C LYS A 127 -3.10 -5.66 -10.02
N HIS A 128 -4.10 -6.12 -10.78
CA HIS A 128 -4.52 -5.48 -12.03
C HIS A 128 -5.16 -4.10 -11.79
N CYS A 129 -6.05 -3.99 -10.81
CA CYS A 129 -6.70 -2.73 -10.47
C CYS A 129 -5.69 -1.67 -9.97
N ASN A 130 -4.72 -2.07 -9.15
CA ASN A 130 -3.64 -1.20 -8.71
C ASN A 130 -2.71 -0.80 -9.87
N PHE A 131 -2.58 -1.62 -10.91
CA PHE A 131 -1.83 -1.22 -12.10
C PHE A 131 -2.55 -0.12 -12.87
N ILE A 132 -3.87 -0.28 -13.07
CA ILE A 132 -4.72 0.74 -13.71
C ILE A 132 -4.71 2.06 -12.91
N ASP A 133 -4.72 1.96 -11.58
CA ASP A 133 -4.69 3.08 -10.62
C ASP A 133 -3.27 3.62 -10.35
N GLU A 134 -2.25 3.12 -11.06
CA GLU A 134 -0.84 3.50 -10.89
C GLU A 134 -0.27 3.34 -9.47
N SER A 135 -0.94 2.55 -8.63
CA SER A 135 -0.55 2.21 -7.26
C SER A 135 0.13 0.84 -7.13
N LEU A 136 0.44 0.17 -8.25
CA LEU A 136 1.18 -1.10 -8.26
C LEU A 136 2.69 -0.88 -8.28
N PHE A 137 3.41 -1.46 -7.32
CA PHE A 137 4.87 -1.56 -7.42
C PHE A 137 5.27 -2.71 -8.36
N GLY A 138 5.78 -2.37 -9.54
CA GLY A 138 6.26 -3.32 -10.56
C GLY A 138 5.28 -3.54 -11.71
N LYS A 139 5.48 -4.61 -12.48
CA LYS A 139 4.70 -4.88 -13.70
C LYS A 139 3.39 -5.60 -13.41
N ASP A 140 2.35 -5.27 -14.16
CA ASP A 140 1.11 -6.04 -14.18
C ASP A 140 1.33 -7.46 -14.75
N GLY A 141 0.38 -8.35 -14.50
CA GLY A 141 0.25 -9.61 -15.23
C GLY A 141 -1.11 -9.68 -15.93
N LYS A 142 -1.45 -10.86 -16.47
CA LYS A 142 -2.81 -11.08 -17.00
C LYS A 142 -3.83 -10.90 -15.86
N LYS A 143 -4.91 -10.13 -16.11
CA LYS A 143 -6.05 -10.03 -15.19
C LYS A 143 -6.50 -11.45 -14.82
N TYR A 144 -6.66 -11.69 -13.53
CA TYR A 144 -7.18 -12.98 -13.07
C TYR A 144 -8.67 -13.06 -13.42
N ILE A 145 -9.03 -14.09 -14.19
CA ILE A 145 -10.42 -14.45 -14.48
C ILE A 145 -10.72 -15.67 -13.62
N GLY A 146 -11.61 -15.50 -12.64
CA GLY A 146 -12.05 -16.60 -11.77
C GLY A 146 -12.77 -17.66 -12.59
N LYS A 147 -12.67 -18.93 -12.18
CA LYS A 147 -13.44 -20.03 -12.78
C LYS A 147 -14.89 -20.10 -12.28
N GLY A 148 -15.29 -19.21 -11.38
CA GLY A 148 -16.63 -19.15 -10.80
C GLY A 148 -17.49 -18.06 -11.43
N LEU A 149 -18.76 -18.00 -11.01
CA LEU A 149 -19.75 -17.04 -11.50
C LEU A 149 -19.44 -15.57 -11.18
N TRP A 150 -18.54 -15.30 -10.22
CA TRP A 150 -18.29 -13.97 -9.69
C TRP A 150 -16.85 -13.52 -9.92
N GLU A 151 -16.67 -12.25 -10.31
CA GLU A 151 -15.34 -11.64 -10.36
C GLU A 151 -14.67 -11.65 -8.98
N ALA A 152 -13.35 -11.85 -8.95
CA ALA A 152 -12.60 -11.89 -7.70
C ALA A 152 -12.62 -10.54 -6.95
N ASN A 153 -12.79 -9.45 -7.69
CA ASN A 153 -12.97 -8.07 -7.24
C ASN A 153 -14.18 -7.46 -7.95
N PRO A 154 -15.40 -7.57 -7.38
CA PRO A 154 -16.65 -7.21 -8.06
C PRO A 154 -16.77 -5.75 -8.48
N LEU A 155 -16.07 -4.84 -7.79
CA LEU A 155 -16.11 -3.40 -8.09
C LEU A 155 -14.90 -2.93 -8.90
N GLY A 156 -13.94 -3.82 -9.19
CA GLY A 156 -12.74 -3.47 -9.95
C GLY A 156 -11.85 -2.40 -9.29
N LEU A 157 -11.95 -2.20 -7.97
CA LEU A 157 -11.23 -1.14 -7.26
C LEU A 157 -9.79 -1.54 -6.91
N SER A 158 -8.88 -0.57 -6.90
CA SER A 158 -7.54 -0.75 -6.33
C SER A 158 -7.63 -1.04 -4.83
N GLY A 159 -6.64 -1.70 -4.25
CA GLY A 159 -6.68 -2.02 -2.83
C GLY A 159 -5.44 -2.70 -2.27
N VAL A 160 -5.60 -3.21 -1.06
CA VAL A 160 -4.54 -3.85 -0.28
C VAL A 160 -5.02 -5.18 0.30
N CYS A 161 -4.13 -6.16 0.33
CA CYS A 161 -4.41 -7.42 1.04
C CYS A 161 -4.15 -7.26 2.55
N LYS A 162 -4.59 -8.25 3.35
CA LYS A 162 -4.36 -8.25 4.79
C LYS A 162 -2.90 -8.11 5.22
N HIS A 163 -1.94 -8.61 4.42
CA HIS A 163 -0.51 -8.49 4.73
C HIS A 163 -0.02 -7.04 4.61
N LEU A 164 -0.49 -6.31 3.59
CA LEU A 164 -0.20 -4.88 3.42
C LEU A 164 -0.86 -4.06 4.52
N ILE A 165 -2.08 -4.43 4.92
CA ILE A 165 -2.76 -3.78 6.06
C ILE A 165 -1.98 -4.01 7.36
N LYS A 166 -1.52 -5.24 7.63
CA LYS A 166 -0.70 -5.52 8.83
C LYS A 166 0.63 -4.76 8.79
N LEU A 167 1.28 -4.69 7.64
CA LEU A 167 2.51 -3.90 7.46
C LEU A 167 2.24 -2.41 7.75
N THR A 168 1.14 -1.87 7.24
CA THR A 168 0.71 -0.48 7.48
C THR A 168 0.46 -0.22 8.96
N LYS A 169 -0.19 -1.15 9.68
CA LYS A 169 -0.35 -1.05 11.14
C LYS A 169 1.00 -1.06 11.86
N ALA A 170 1.92 -1.94 11.47
CA ALA A 170 3.25 -2.02 12.10
C ALA A 170 4.05 -0.72 11.95
N ILE A 171 4.06 -0.11 10.76
CA ILE A 171 4.77 1.16 10.54
C ILE A 171 4.06 2.37 11.15
N ASN A 172 2.72 2.34 11.27
CA ASN A 172 1.97 3.33 12.04
C ASN A 172 2.31 3.24 13.54
N SER A 173 2.32 2.03 14.12
CA SER A 173 2.77 1.81 15.51
C SER A 173 4.23 2.22 15.76
N ALA A 174 5.07 2.20 14.72
CA ALA A 174 6.44 2.71 14.77
C ALA A 174 6.54 4.23 14.61
N GLY A 175 5.42 4.96 14.46
CA GLY A 175 5.40 6.41 14.30
C GLY A 175 5.83 6.91 12.92
N ILE A 176 6.00 6.03 11.93
CA ILE A 176 6.47 6.42 10.58
C ILE A 176 5.35 7.13 9.80
N ILE A 177 4.11 6.69 9.99
CA ILE A 177 2.91 7.28 9.37
C ILE A 177 2.05 7.89 10.46
N ILE A 178 1.41 9.02 10.16
CA ILE A 178 0.34 9.61 10.97
C ILE A 178 -0.95 9.66 10.15
N ASN A 179 -2.05 9.21 10.75
CA ASN A 179 -3.38 9.17 10.12
C ASN A 179 -4.22 10.40 10.44
#